data_AF-A0A803NZB5-F1
#
_entry.id   AF-A0A803NZB5-F1
#
_cell.length_a   1.000
_cell.length_b   1.000
_cell.length_c   1.000
_cell.angle_alpha   90.00
_cell.angle_beta   90.00
_cell.angle_gamma   90.00
#
_symmetry.space_group_name_H-M   'P 1'
#
loop_
_entity.id
_entity.type
_entity.pdbx_description
1 polymer ?
#
loop_
_entity_poly.entity_id
_entity_poly.type
_entity_poly.pdbx_seq_one_letter_code
_entity_poly.pdbx_strand_id
1 'polypeptide(L)'
;MERILTIPLSYFSSRDTLIWHHHSTGMYTVSSGYHLASDLDAVDQSSSSRVHSSWWKFFWSLQLPPKVKIFAWKAVHDALPVATLLVKKKVITDSTCSICKQAWESVGHALFHCRYARAVWRNSSLSFDWRLAATMQKGDYIFHLSSILSKAEMEQLFCTLWTIWNERNRVVHGQKARPASVDSSRGVIGVGAILRDSNGVVVAALSKKLIGNFRSHEMEATALFHSLNWAIQQQLPLSIVESDALMVVNALRAPFNSNSSFSDLIIDISCLLSFLSSVTISHVKRSANIAAHDLAKFALGVDEACSWFEEIPPPIYSVIVNECSF
;
A
#
# COMPACT_ATOMS: atom_id res chain seq x y z
N MET A 1 0.78 45.94 38.71
CA MET A 1 0.91 47.35 38.26
C MET A 1 2.30 47.93 38.55
N GLU A 2 3.02 47.44 39.56
CA GLU A 2 4.32 48.01 39.99
C GLU A 2 5.47 47.83 38.98
N ARG A 3 5.50 46.77 38.17
CA ARG A 3 6.62 46.52 37.21
C ARG A 3 6.64 47.45 35.99
N ILE A 4 5.52 48.12 35.69
CA ILE A 4 5.45 49.09 34.58
C ILE A 4 6.10 50.41 35.00
N LEU A 5 6.00 50.77 36.29
CA LEU A 5 6.56 52.00 36.86
C LEU A 5 8.08 51.97 37.01
N THR A 6 8.71 50.80 36.90
CA THR A 6 10.17 50.63 36.99
C THR A 6 10.87 50.74 35.63
N ILE A 7 10.14 50.91 34.53
CA ILE A 7 10.73 51.04 33.19
C ILE A 7 11.32 52.45 33.06
N PRO A 8 12.64 52.61 32.85
CA PRO A 8 13.24 53.91 32.69
C PRO A 8 12.67 54.59 31.44
N LEU A 9 12.03 55.74 31.63
CA LEU A 9 11.55 56.56 30.51
C LEU A 9 12.70 57.41 29.97
N SER A 10 12.78 57.53 28.65
CA SER A 10 13.72 58.44 28.01
C SER A 10 13.39 59.88 28.38
N TYR A 11 14.41 60.66 28.74
CA TYR A 11 14.28 62.11 28.99
C TYR A 11 13.97 62.92 27.72
N PHE A 12 14.20 62.35 26.54
CA PHE A 12 13.95 62.97 25.25
C PHE A 12 12.77 62.31 24.55
N SER A 13 11.83 63.11 24.03
CA SER A 13 10.68 62.58 23.29
C SER A 13 11.16 61.89 22.02
N SER A 14 11.04 60.58 21.99
CA SER A 14 11.25 59.76 20.79
C SER A 14 9.90 59.34 20.26
N ARG A 15 9.78 59.19 18.93
CA ARG A 15 8.55 58.64 18.35
C ARG A 15 8.45 57.16 18.70
N ASP A 16 7.25 56.72 19.04
CA ASP A 16 6.98 55.31 19.29
C ASP A 16 7.34 54.46 18.06
N THR A 17 8.01 53.35 18.30
CA THR A 17 8.37 52.37 17.27
C THR A 17 7.90 50.99 17.68
N LEU A 18 7.44 50.22 16.69
CA LEU A 18 7.07 48.83 16.91
C LEU A 18 8.35 48.01 17.03
N ILE A 19 8.51 47.30 18.15
CA ILE A 19 9.64 46.40 18.40
C ILE A 19 9.16 44.95 18.48
N TRP A 20 9.87 44.07 17.78
CA TRP A 20 9.68 42.63 17.85
C TRP A 20 10.50 42.05 19.00
N HIS A 21 9.84 41.77 20.13
CA HIS A 21 10.48 41.30 21.37
C HIS A 21 11.20 39.95 21.21
N HIS A 22 10.86 39.14 20.19
CA HIS A 22 11.44 37.81 19.98
C HIS A 22 12.71 37.82 19.11
N HIS A 23 13.34 38.98 18.91
CA HIS A 23 14.63 39.09 18.24
C HIS A 23 15.49 40.15 18.93
N SER A 24 16.78 39.87 19.12
CA SER A 24 17.69 40.72 19.89
C SER A 24 17.87 42.14 19.34
N THR A 25 17.62 42.34 18.04
CA THR A 25 17.66 43.65 17.39
C THR A 25 16.32 44.39 17.40
N GLY A 26 15.26 43.79 17.95
CA GLY A 26 13.91 44.34 17.92
C GLY A 26 13.25 44.35 16.54
N MET A 27 13.90 43.79 15.51
CA MET A 27 13.37 43.72 14.14
C MET A 27 12.69 42.39 13.88
N TYR A 28 11.52 42.43 13.23
CA TYR A 28 10.84 41.23 12.79
C TYR A 28 11.55 40.58 11.60
N THR A 29 11.77 39.27 11.66
CA THR A 29 12.17 38.44 10.51
C THR A 29 11.24 37.24 10.39
N VAL A 30 11.06 36.75 9.16
CA VAL A 30 10.26 35.54 8.89
C VAL A 30 10.75 34.35 9.71
N SER A 31 12.07 34.22 9.90
CA SER A 31 12.67 33.18 10.76
C SER A 31 12.24 33.32 12.22
N SER A 32 12.36 34.53 12.81
CA SER A 32 11.94 34.78 14.20
C SER A 32 10.43 34.61 14.42
N GLY A 33 9.61 34.96 13.44
CA GLY A 33 8.17 34.71 13.45
C GLY A 33 7.83 33.23 13.39
N TYR A 34 8.53 32.48 12.52
CA TYR A 34 8.36 31.03 12.42
C TYR A 34 8.76 30.30 13.71
N HIS A 35 9.87 30.69 14.34
CA HIS A 35 10.29 30.13 15.62
C HIS A 35 9.27 30.38 16.73
N LEU A 36 8.76 31.61 16.85
CA LEU A 36 7.71 31.90 17.83
C LEU A 36 6.43 31.11 17.56
N ALA A 37 5.99 31.04 16.30
CA ALA A 37 4.81 30.27 15.92
C ALA A 37 4.98 28.78 16.27
N SER A 38 6.16 28.22 15.99
CA SER A 38 6.50 26.84 16.34
C SER A 38 6.54 26.60 17.85
N ASP A 39 7.00 27.57 18.64
CA ASP A 39 7.02 27.49 20.10
C ASP A 39 5.63 27.63 20.71
N LEU A 40 4.78 28.53 20.18
CA LEU A 40 3.38 28.66 20.59
C LEU A 40 2.56 27.41 20.24
N ASP A 41 2.79 26.84 19.05
CA ASP A 41 2.22 25.53 18.66
C ASP A 41 2.74 24.39 19.56
N ALA A 42 3.94 24.49 20.12
CA ALA A 42 4.48 23.50 21.06
C ALA A 42 3.82 23.57 22.45
N VAL A 43 3.23 24.70 22.83
CA VAL A 43 2.43 24.83 24.07
C VAL A 43 1.03 24.21 23.89
N ASP A 44 0.49 24.22 22.66
CA ASP A 44 -0.78 23.56 22.30
C ASP A 44 -0.60 22.10 21.82
N GLN A 45 0.64 21.60 21.77
CA GLN A 45 0.91 20.18 21.58
C GLN A 45 0.54 19.40 22.83
N SER A 46 -0.59 18.69 22.73
CA SER A 46 -0.95 17.58 23.61
C SER A 46 0.27 16.71 23.91
N SER A 47 0.40 16.23 25.16
CA SER A 47 1.51 15.44 25.73
C SER A 47 1.97 14.19 24.94
N SER A 48 1.38 13.88 23.80
CA SER A 48 1.64 12.73 22.94
C SER A 48 2.94 12.82 22.13
N SER A 49 3.50 14.00 21.85
CA SER A 49 4.72 14.11 21.03
C SER A 49 5.97 13.52 21.69
N ARG A 50 6.06 13.55 23.03
CA ARG A 50 7.14 12.89 23.79
C ARG A 50 6.90 11.39 24.01
N VAL A 51 5.65 10.99 24.24
CA VAL A 51 5.24 9.60 24.58
C VAL A 51 5.40 8.64 23.40
N HIS A 52 5.25 9.11 22.15
CA HIS A 52 5.35 8.27 20.95
C HIS A 52 6.68 8.38 20.20
N SER A 53 7.70 9.04 20.76
CA SER A 53 8.99 9.23 20.06
C SER A 53 9.67 7.91 19.68
N SER A 54 9.61 6.89 20.55
CA SER A 54 10.07 5.53 20.28
C SER A 54 9.21 4.83 19.22
N TRP A 55 7.89 5.01 19.29
CA TRP A 55 6.96 4.44 18.31
C TRP A 55 7.20 5.00 16.91
N TRP A 56 7.42 6.31 16.76
CA TRP A 56 7.71 6.90 15.45
C TRP A 56 9.04 6.38 14.88
N LYS A 57 10.08 6.19 15.71
CA LYS A 57 11.32 5.53 15.26
C LYS A 57 11.04 4.11 14.73
N PHE A 58 10.23 3.34 15.46
CA PHE A 58 9.80 2.01 15.01
C PHE A 58 9.01 2.08 13.69
N PHE A 59 7.99 2.93 13.61
CA PHE A 59 7.16 3.11 12.42
C PHE A 59 7.99 3.49 11.17
N TRP A 60 8.93 4.43 11.31
CA TRP A 60 9.77 4.85 10.19
C TRP A 60 10.77 3.76 9.77
N SER A 61 11.10 2.81 10.66
CA SER A 61 11.95 1.65 10.37
C SER A 61 11.25 0.50 9.61
N LEU A 62 9.92 0.57 9.44
CA LEU A 62 9.15 -0.42 8.68
C LEU A 62 9.50 -0.36 7.19
N GLN A 63 9.53 -1.52 6.53
CA GLN A 63 9.81 -1.67 5.10
C GLN A 63 8.56 -1.42 4.26
N LEU A 64 8.06 -0.18 4.33
CA LEU A 64 6.85 0.26 3.64
C LEU A 64 7.19 1.29 2.55
N PRO A 65 6.49 1.26 1.40
CA PRO A 65 6.59 2.30 0.39
C PRO A 65 6.29 3.68 0.99
N PRO A 66 6.97 4.77 0.55
CA PRO A 66 6.75 6.11 1.10
C PRO A 66 5.29 6.56 1.08
N LYS A 67 4.54 6.21 0.02
CA LYS A 67 3.10 6.51 -0.10
C LYS A 67 2.27 5.89 1.04
N VAL A 68 2.59 4.66 1.44
CA VAL A 68 1.92 3.94 2.53
C VAL A 68 2.28 4.56 3.87
N LYS A 69 3.55 4.95 4.07
CA LYS A 69 3.99 5.63 5.30
C LYS A 69 3.28 6.98 5.49
N ILE A 70 3.19 7.80 4.44
CA ILE A 70 2.47 9.08 4.49
C ILE A 70 0.98 8.85 4.78
N PHE A 71 0.36 7.85 4.13
CA PHE A 71 -1.02 7.49 4.41
C PHE A 71 -1.23 7.07 5.86
N ALA A 72 -0.40 6.16 6.37
CA ALA A 72 -0.51 5.66 7.74
C ALA A 72 -0.31 6.78 8.77
N TRP A 73 0.65 7.68 8.53
CA TRP A 73 0.82 8.90 9.31
C TRP A 73 -0.49 9.73 9.34
N LYS A 74 -1.11 9.97 8.19
CA LYS A 74 -2.40 10.68 8.13
C LYS A 74 -3.51 9.93 8.85
N ALA A 75 -3.54 8.60 8.78
CA ALA A 75 -4.53 7.78 9.47
C ALA A 75 -4.40 7.89 10.99
N VAL A 76 -3.18 7.78 11.51
CA VAL A 76 -2.86 7.94 12.93
C VAL A 76 -3.20 9.34 13.44
N HIS A 77 -3.08 10.37 12.61
CA HIS A 77 -3.42 11.74 13.00
C HIS A 77 -4.87 12.16 12.71
N ASP A 78 -5.76 11.23 12.36
CA ASP A 78 -7.15 11.51 11.92
C ASP A 78 -7.23 12.58 10.80
N ALA A 79 -6.21 12.62 9.95
CA ALA A 79 -6.04 13.61 8.88
C ALA A 79 -6.50 13.10 7.51
N LEU A 80 -7.07 11.89 7.43
CA LEU A 80 -7.63 11.37 6.17
C LEU A 80 -8.90 12.11 5.76
N PRO A 81 -9.14 12.34 4.45
CA PRO A 81 -10.34 13.01 3.94
C PRO A 81 -11.57 12.08 3.96
N VAL A 82 -11.97 11.66 5.16
CA VAL A 82 -13.21 10.92 5.41
C VAL A 82 -14.41 11.88 5.43
N ALA A 83 -15.60 11.38 5.11
CA ALA A 83 -16.78 12.22 4.93
C ALA A 83 -17.11 13.08 6.15
N THR A 84 -16.98 12.56 7.38
CA THR A 84 -17.18 13.35 8.62
C THR A 84 -16.27 14.57 8.70
N LEU A 85 -15.00 14.43 8.33
CA LEU A 85 -14.04 15.55 8.33
C LEU A 85 -14.30 16.53 7.16
N LEU A 86 -14.69 16.01 6.00
CA LEU A 86 -15.02 16.84 4.83
C LEU A 86 -16.28 17.69 5.08
N VAL A 87 -17.29 17.15 5.75
CA VAL A 87 -18.47 17.92 6.20
C VAL A 87 -18.06 18.99 7.21
N LYS A 88 -17.22 18.64 8.19
CA LYS A 88 -16.69 19.64 9.15
C LYS A 88 -15.94 20.78 8.45
N LYS A 89 -15.25 20.48 7.34
CA LYS A 89 -14.56 21.46 6.48
C LYS A 89 -15.46 22.12 5.44
N LYS A 90 -16.77 21.83 5.42
CA LYS A 90 -17.76 22.37 4.47
C LYS A 90 -17.45 22.05 3.00
N VAL A 91 -16.75 20.95 2.72
CA VAL A 91 -16.41 20.49 1.35
C VAL A 91 -17.55 19.67 0.75
N ILE A 92 -18.23 18.88 1.58
CA ILE A 92 -19.40 18.09 1.21
C ILE A 92 -20.51 18.29 2.25
N THR A 93 -21.73 17.89 1.93
CA THR A 93 -22.91 18.04 2.82
C THR A 93 -23.31 16.75 3.53
N ASP A 94 -22.96 15.60 2.98
CA ASP A 94 -23.31 14.28 3.51
C ASP A 94 -22.11 13.58 4.13
N SER A 95 -22.25 13.16 5.39
CA SER A 95 -21.21 12.43 6.14
C SER A 95 -21.28 10.91 5.98
N THR A 96 -22.21 10.39 5.17
CA THR A 96 -22.33 8.94 4.95
C THR A 96 -21.10 8.33 4.26
N CYS A 97 -20.78 7.10 4.62
CA CYS A 97 -19.67 6.35 4.03
C CYS A 97 -19.82 6.20 2.52
N SER A 98 -18.75 6.53 1.81
CA SER A 98 -18.70 6.48 0.35
C SER A 98 -18.92 5.09 -0.22
N ILE A 99 -18.56 4.04 0.53
CA ILE A 99 -18.75 2.65 0.11
C ILE A 99 -20.09 2.10 0.60
N CYS A 100 -20.37 2.14 1.91
CA CYS A 100 -21.50 1.41 2.48
C CYS A 100 -22.81 2.18 2.48
N LYS A 101 -22.75 3.52 2.48
CA LYS A 101 -23.93 4.41 2.54
C LYS A 101 -24.87 4.14 3.72
N GLN A 102 -24.39 3.49 4.77
CA GLN A 102 -25.20 3.03 5.91
C GLN A 102 -24.80 3.66 7.26
N ALA A 103 -23.63 4.29 7.34
CA ALA A 103 -23.11 4.90 8.56
C ALA A 103 -22.24 6.11 8.24
N TRP A 104 -21.96 6.93 9.26
CA TRP A 104 -21.03 8.06 9.12
C TRP A 104 -19.60 7.58 8.92
N GLU A 105 -18.90 8.23 7.98
CA GLU A 105 -17.53 7.86 7.62
C GLU A 105 -16.51 8.53 8.55
N SER A 106 -16.14 7.86 9.64
CA SER A 106 -14.92 8.15 10.39
C SER A 106 -13.72 7.40 9.80
N VAL A 107 -12.50 7.71 10.26
CA VAL A 107 -11.29 6.95 9.92
C VAL A 107 -11.44 5.49 10.32
N GLY A 108 -11.85 5.23 11.57
CA GLY A 108 -12.10 3.87 12.05
C GLY A 108 -13.20 3.13 11.26
N HIS A 109 -14.28 3.81 10.90
CA HIS A 109 -15.31 3.21 10.04
C HIS A 109 -14.75 2.86 8.66
N ALA A 110 -14.11 3.81 7.98
CA ALA A 110 -13.61 3.60 6.63
C ALA A 110 -12.59 2.44 6.57
N LEU A 111 -11.72 2.35 7.56
CA LEU A 111 -10.60 1.40 7.57
C LEU A 111 -10.91 0.04 8.19
N PHE A 112 -11.84 -0.05 9.15
CA PHE A 112 -12.08 -1.29 9.89
C PHE A 112 -13.53 -1.78 9.89
N HIS A 113 -14.53 -0.89 9.87
CA HIS A 113 -15.93 -1.29 10.08
C HIS A 113 -16.83 -1.25 8.84
N CYS A 114 -16.43 -0.52 7.80
CA CYS A 114 -17.16 -0.46 6.56
C CYS A 114 -17.40 -1.88 6.02
N ARG A 115 -18.56 -2.11 5.38
CA ARG A 115 -18.91 -3.43 4.80
C ARG A 115 -17.77 -4.05 3.99
N TYR A 116 -17.03 -3.22 3.25
CA TYR A 116 -15.87 -3.64 2.47
C TYR A 116 -14.68 -4.00 3.38
N ALA A 117 -14.29 -3.09 4.28
CA ALA A 117 -13.20 -3.31 5.23
C ALA A 117 -13.40 -4.60 6.04
N ARG A 118 -14.61 -4.84 6.57
CA ARG A 118 -14.92 -6.06 7.33
C ARG A 118 -14.69 -7.34 6.55
N ALA A 119 -15.04 -7.34 5.26
CA ALA A 119 -14.82 -8.50 4.40
C ALA A 119 -13.32 -8.71 4.08
N VAL A 120 -12.54 -7.63 3.96
CA VAL A 120 -11.06 -7.74 3.85
C VAL A 120 -10.46 -8.33 5.13
N TRP A 121 -10.83 -7.79 6.30
CA TRP A 121 -10.28 -8.26 7.58
C TRP A 121 -10.66 -9.70 7.92
N ARG A 122 -11.85 -10.17 7.53
CA ARG A 122 -12.27 -11.57 7.69
C ARG A 122 -11.41 -12.57 6.93
N ASN A 123 -10.78 -12.14 5.83
CA ASN A 123 -9.93 -12.98 4.99
C ASN A 123 -8.43 -12.70 5.23
N SER A 124 -8.09 -11.86 6.22
CA SER A 124 -6.72 -11.55 6.57
C SER A 124 -6.16 -12.61 7.54
N SER A 125 -4.85 -12.86 7.46
CA SER A 125 -4.13 -13.69 8.44
C SER A 125 -3.85 -12.96 9.76
N LEU A 126 -4.14 -11.65 9.84
CA LEU A 126 -3.92 -10.85 11.06
C LEU A 126 -5.02 -11.09 12.09
N SER A 127 -4.61 -11.45 13.31
CA SER A 127 -5.53 -11.66 14.43
C SER A 127 -5.57 -10.43 15.35
N PHE A 128 -6.63 -9.63 15.25
CA PHE A 128 -6.93 -8.54 16.17
C PHE A 128 -8.42 -8.17 16.13
N ASP A 129 -8.89 -7.42 17.13
CA ASP A 129 -10.28 -6.96 17.18
C ASP A 129 -10.48 -5.71 16.30
N TRP A 130 -10.77 -5.95 15.02
CA TRP A 130 -11.10 -4.87 14.08
C TRP A 130 -12.41 -4.13 14.43
N ARG A 131 -13.29 -4.68 15.29
CA ARG A 131 -14.47 -3.93 15.75
C ARG A 131 -14.06 -2.86 16.74
N LEU A 132 -13.15 -3.19 17.66
CA LEU A 132 -12.56 -2.21 18.57
C LEU A 132 -11.67 -1.20 17.81
N ALA A 133 -10.96 -1.64 16.77
CA ALA A 133 -10.21 -0.73 15.89
C ALA A 133 -11.09 0.32 15.20
N ALA A 134 -12.39 0.04 15.01
CA ALA A 134 -13.31 0.99 14.40
C ALA A 134 -13.60 2.22 15.28
N THR A 135 -13.41 2.11 16.59
CA THR A 135 -13.59 3.22 17.54
C THR A 135 -12.30 3.99 17.80
N MET A 136 -11.22 3.65 17.08
CA MET A 136 -9.93 4.31 17.16
C MET A 136 -10.05 5.84 17.04
N GLN A 137 -9.32 6.54 17.89
CA GLN A 137 -9.10 7.98 17.83
C GLN A 137 -7.61 8.29 17.85
N LYS A 138 -7.15 9.14 16.93
CA LYS A 138 -5.75 9.55 16.81
C LYS A 138 -4.76 8.38 16.87
N GLY A 139 -5.12 7.26 16.24
CA GLY A 139 -4.25 6.08 16.13
C GLY A 139 -4.02 5.30 17.43
N ASP A 140 -4.76 5.58 18.51
CA ASP A 140 -4.65 4.90 19.81
C ASP A 140 -4.61 3.35 19.68
N TYR A 141 -5.51 2.79 18.88
CA TYR A 141 -5.56 1.35 18.66
C TYR A 141 -4.37 0.83 17.85
N ILE A 142 -3.85 1.62 16.89
CA ILE A 142 -2.63 1.25 16.14
C ILE A 142 -1.41 1.23 17.05
N PHE A 143 -1.33 2.14 18.03
CA PHE A 143 -0.28 2.11 19.05
C PHE A 143 -0.39 0.85 19.91
N HIS A 144 -1.60 0.46 20.32
CA HIS A 144 -1.81 -0.81 21.01
C HIS A 144 -1.43 -2.02 20.15
N LEU A 145 -1.80 -2.03 18.86
CA LEU A 145 -1.41 -3.11 17.95
C LEU A 145 0.11 -3.25 17.82
N SER A 146 0.86 -2.15 17.88
CA SER A 146 2.33 -2.21 17.81
C SER A 146 3.01 -2.86 19.01
N SER A 147 2.29 -3.05 20.13
CA SER A 147 2.80 -3.79 21.29
C SER A 147 2.50 -5.29 21.24
N ILE A 148 1.67 -5.74 20.30
CA ILE A 148 1.23 -7.14 20.18
C ILE A 148 1.62 -7.78 18.85
N LEU A 149 1.67 -7.01 17.76
CA LEU A 149 2.02 -7.48 16.44
C LEU A 149 3.52 -7.40 16.21
N SER A 150 4.05 -8.40 15.49
CA SER A 150 5.43 -8.37 15.00
C SER A 150 5.64 -7.29 13.94
N LYS A 151 6.91 -7.01 13.60
CA LYS A 151 7.26 -6.05 12.56
C LYS A 151 6.59 -6.38 11.20
N ALA A 152 6.64 -7.65 10.79
CA ALA A 152 6.06 -8.10 9.53
C ALA A 152 4.52 -7.99 9.54
N GLU A 153 3.87 -8.30 10.66
CA GLU A 153 2.42 -8.14 10.82
C GLU A 153 2.00 -6.67 10.81
N MET A 154 2.81 -5.78 11.39
CA MET A 154 2.59 -4.33 11.31
C MET A 154 2.71 -3.81 9.87
N GLU A 155 3.68 -4.32 9.10
CA GLU A 155 3.82 -4.00 7.67
C GLU A 155 2.60 -4.50 6.88
N GLN A 156 2.16 -5.73 7.13
CA GLN A 156 0.94 -6.29 6.53
C GLN A 156 -0.31 -5.48 6.91
N LEU A 157 -0.42 -5.04 8.16
CA LEU A 157 -1.52 -4.20 8.64
C LEU A 157 -1.61 -2.90 7.84
N PHE A 158 -0.49 -2.17 7.72
CA PHE A 158 -0.48 -0.89 6.99
C PHE A 158 -0.72 -1.05 5.49
N CYS A 159 -0.20 -2.12 4.87
CA CYS A 159 -0.50 -2.45 3.48
C CYS A 159 -1.99 -2.79 3.26
N THR A 160 -2.60 -3.49 4.20
CA THR A 160 -4.03 -3.82 4.15
C THR A 160 -4.90 -2.58 4.32
N LEU A 161 -4.57 -1.72 5.28
CA LEU A 161 -5.24 -0.42 5.49
C LEU A 161 -5.14 0.46 4.24
N TRP A 162 -3.96 0.53 3.63
CA TRP A 162 -3.76 1.27 2.39
C TRP A 162 -4.62 0.73 1.26
N THR A 163 -4.71 -0.59 1.11
CA THR A 163 -5.56 -1.23 0.09
C THR A 163 -7.04 -0.89 0.29
N ILE A 164 -7.54 -0.95 1.53
CA ILE A 164 -8.92 -0.57 1.87
C ILE A 164 -9.18 0.90 1.54
N TRP A 165 -8.26 1.78 1.92
CA TRP A 165 -8.36 3.20 1.66
C TRP A 165 -8.35 3.52 0.16
N ASN A 166 -7.46 2.87 -0.59
CA ASN A 166 -7.36 3.06 -2.02
C ASN A 166 -8.67 2.63 -2.72
N GLU A 167 -9.25 1.50 -2.32
CA GLU A 167 -10.54 1.07 -2.86
C GLU A 167 -11.65 2.07 -2.57
N ARG A 168 -11.71 2.61 -1.35
CA ARG A 168 -12.66 3.69 -1.01
C ARG A 168 -12.47 4.90 -1.92
N ASN A 169 -11.23 5.32 -2.18
CA ASN A 169 -10.97 6.46 -3.05
C ASN A 169 -11.38 6.21 -4.49
N ARG A 170 -11.19 4.99 -5.02
CA ARG A 170 -11.71 4.61 -6.34
C ARG A 170 -13.22 4.87 -6.43
N VAL A 171 -13.98 4.47 -5.41
CA VAL A 171 -15.43 4.70 -5.35
C VAL A 171 -15.78 6.18 -5.33
N VAL A 172 -15.06 6.97 -4.53
CA VAL A 172 -15.27 8.42 -4.46
C VAL A 172 -14.98 9.11 -5.79
N HIS A 173 -13.99 8.62 -6.55
CA HIS A 173 -13.65 9.14 -7.87
C HIS A 173 -14.48 8.51 -9.01
N GLY A 174 -15.66 7.96 -8.70
CA GLY A 174 -16.65 7.53 -9.69
C GLY A 174 -16.47 6.12 -10.24
N GLN A 175 -15.51 5.34 -9.71
CA GLN A 175 -15.40 3.92 -10.06
C GLN A 175 -16.36 3.07 -9.23
N LYS A 176 -16.70 1.87 -9.72
CA LYS A 176 -17.49 0.92 -8.92
C LYS A 176 -16.59 0.22 -7.90
N ALA A 177 -17.10 0.08 -6.68
CA ALA A 177 -16.43 -0.69 -5.63
C ALA A 177 -16.21 -2.12 -6.11
N ARG A 178 -14.97 -2.60 -6.03
CA ARG A 178 -14.68 -4.02 -6.08
C ARG A 178 -15.30 -4.66 -4.82
N PRO A 179 -15.93 -5.84 -4.90
CA PRO A 179 -16.38 -6.58 -3.74
C PRO A 179 -15.16 -7.10 -2.97
N ALA A 180 -15.21 -6.94 -1.65
CA ALA A 180 -14.19 -7.39 -0.70
C ALA A 180 -14.21 -8.90 -0.44
N SER A 181 -15.28 -9.58 -0.88
CA SER A 181 -15.46 -11.02 -0.84
C SER A 181 -15.80 -11.51 -2.23
N VAL A 182 -15.24 -12.66 -2.61
CA VAL A 182 -15.39 -13.29 -3.91
C VAL A 182 -16.87 -13.58 -4.18
N ASP A 183 -17.48 -12.76 -5.03
CA ASP A 183 -18.76 -13.07 -5.68
C ASP A 183 -18.50 -14.18 -6.71
N SER A 184 -19.24 -15.29 -6.60
CA SER A 184 -19.12 -16.52 -7.40
C SER A 184 -19.43 -16.34 -8.90
N SER A 185 -19.62 -15.09 -9.34
CA SER A 185 -19.85 -14.70 -10.74
C SER A 185 -18.61 -14.12 -11.44
N ARG A 186 -17.42 -14.25 -10.83
CA ARG A 186 -16.17 -13.62 -11.31
C ARG A 186 -15.33 -14.51 -12.23
N GLY A 187 -14.70 -13.87 -13.21
CA GLY A 187 -13.72 -14.50 -14.08
C GLY A 187 -12.60 -15.16 -13.28
N VAL A 188 -12.45 -16.46 -13.46
CA VAL A 188 -11.34 -17.22 -12.90
C VAL A 188 -10.17 -17.09 -13.85
N ILE A 189 -8.98 -16.81 -13.31
CA ILE A 189 -7.74 -16.87 -14.08
C ILE A 189 -6.83 -17.89 -13.43
N GLY A 190 -6.10 -18.60 -14.28
CA GLY A 190 -5.03 -19.47 -13.86
C GLY A 190 -3.71 -18.73 -13.94
N VAL A 191 -2.87 -18.91 -12.93
CA VAL A 191 -1.48 -18.46 -12.93
C VAL A 191 -0.61 -19.70 -13.02
N GLY A 192 0.32 -19.68 -13.97
CA GLY A 192 1.33 -20.70 -14.15
C GLY A 192 2.71 -20.06 -14.21
N ALA A 193 3.67 -20.64 -13.49
CA ALA A 193 5.07 -20.23 -13.56
C ALA A 193 5.97 -21.46 -13.52
N ILE A 194 7.08 -21.38 -14.24
CA ILE A 194 8.12 -22.40 -14.21
C ILE A 194 9.48 -21.72 -14.09
N LEU A 195 10.32 -22.25 -13.21
CA LEU A 195 11.71 -21.87 -13.07
C LEU A 195 12.57 -23.02 -13.57
N ARG A 196 13.51 -22.69 -14.45
CA ARG A 196 14.50 -23.62 -14.98
C ARG A 196 15.91 -23.13 -14.67
N ASP A 197 16.84 -24.07 -14.53
CA ASP A 197 18.26 -23.76 -14.47
C ASP A 197 18.85 -23.52 -15.88
N SER A 198 20.16 -23.26 -15.97
CA SER A 198 20.85 -23.06 -17.25
C SER A 198 20.90 -24.29 -18.15
N ASN A 199 20.63 -25.47 -17.60
CA ASN A 199 20.58 -26.74 -18.34
C ASN A 199 19.15 -27.07 -18.80
N GLY A 200 18.17 -26.20 -18.49
CA GLY A 200 16.75 -26.42 -18.81
C GLY A 200 16.03 -27.34 -17.82
N VAL A 201 16.68 -27.74 -16.72
CA VAL A 201 16.08 -28.59 -15.69
C VAL A 201 15.09 -27.77 -14.87
N VAL A 202 13.92 -28.35 -14.59
CA VAL A 202 12.89 -27.69 -13.77
C VAL A 202 13.33 -27.62 -12.31
N VAL A 203 13.48 -26.41 -11.79
CA VAL A 203 13.87 -26.14 -10.39
C VAL A 203 12.64 -25.94 -9.53
N ALA A 204 11.65 -25.20 -10.04
CA ALA A 204 10.40 -24.95 -9.33
C ALA A 204 9.26 -24.66 -10.30
N ALA A 205 8.03 -24.90 -9.87
CA ALA A 205 6.84 -24.58 -10.64
C ALA A 205 5.68 -24.16 -9.74
N LEU A 206 4.82 -23.29 -10.26
CA LEU A 206 3.62 -22.77 -9.60
C LEU A 206 2.41 -22.99 -10.49
N SER A 207 1.32 -23.45 -9.88
CA SER A 207 -0.02 -23.40 -10.46
C SER A 207 -0.99 -22.84 -9.43
N LYS A 208 -1.65 -21.71 -9.72
CA LYS A 208 -2.50 -21.01 -8.76
C LYS A 208 -3.76 -20.45 -9.39
N LYS A 209 -4.92 -20.82 -8.83
CA LYS A 209 -6.21 -20.24 -9.18
C LYS A 209 -6.35 -18.87 -8.53
N LEU A 210 -6.71 -17.86 -9.32
CA LEU A 210 -7.07 -16.54 -8.83
C LEU A 210 -8.49 -16.20 -9.24
N ILE A 211 -9.23 -15.64 -8.29
CA ILE A 211 -10.59 -15.21 -8.51
C ILE A 211 -10.64 -13.69 -8.40
N GLY A 212 -11.12 -13.04 -9.45
CA GLY A 212 -11.13 -11.58 -9.52
C GLY A 212 -11.91 -11.09 -10.73
N ASN A 213 -11.97 -9.77 -10.88
CA ASN A 213 -12.55 -9.17 -12.08
C ASN A 213 -11.40 -8.60 -12.91
N PHE A 214 -10.93 -9.39 -13.86
CA PHE A 214 -9.77 -9.07 -14.68
C PHE A 214 -10.22 -8.72 -16.10
N ARG A 215 -9.73 -7.61 -16.63
CA ARG A 215 -9.78 -7.38 -18.08
C ARG A 215 -8.71 -8.23 -18.75
N SER A 216 -8.91 -8.60 -20.02
CA SER A 216 -7.97 -9.45 -20.77
C SER A 216 -6.50 -8.99 -20.67
N HIS A 217 -6.22 -7.68 -20.76
CA HIS A 217 -4.85 -7.14 -20.62
C HIS A 217 -4.32 -7.14 -19.17
N GLU A 218 -5.20 -7.16 -18.16
CA GLU A 218 -4.82 -7.23 -16.74
C GLU A 218 -4.53 -8.68 -16.31
N MET A 219 -5.06 -9.69 -17.01
CA MET A 219 -4.87 -11.10 -16.66
C MET A 219 -3.41 -11.51 -16.69
N GLU A 220 -2.71 -11.22 -17.78
CA GLU A 220 -1.31 -11.59 -17.95
C GLU A 220 -0.38 -10.83 -17.00
N ALA A 221 -0.64 -9.52 -16.81
CA ALA A 221 0.09 -8.73 -15.83
C ALA A 221 -0.13 -9.26 -14.40
N THR A 222 -1.36 -9.68 -14.08
CA THR A 222 -1.68 -10.28 -12.78
C THR A 222 -0.97 -11.61 -12.60
N ALA A 223 -0.96 -12.46 -13.63
CA ALA A 223 -0.23 -13.73 -13.60
C ALA A 223 1.26 -13.49 -13.36
N LEU A 224 1.88 -12.56 -14.10
CA LEU A 224 3.29 -12.20 -13.92
C LEU A 224 3.58 -11.67 -12.51
N PHE A 225 2.74 -10.77 -11.99
CA PHE A 225 2.87 -10.24 -10.63
C PHE A 225 2.87 -11.36 -9.59
N HIS A 226 1.90 -12.27 -9.65
CA HIS A 226 1.79 -13.36 -8.69
C HIS A 226 2.93 -14.38 -8.80
N SER A 227 3.40 -14.66 -10.01
CA SER A 227 4.57 -15.52 -10.26
C SER A 227 5.84 -14.92 -9.67
N LEU A 228 6.09 -13.63 -9.87
CA LEU A 228 7.26 -12.93 -9.31
C LEU A 228 7.19 -12.84 -7.78
N ASN A 229 6.03 -12.49 -7.24
CA ASN A 229 5.84 -12.41 -5.79
C ASN A 229 6.05 -13.78 -5.13
N TRP A 230 5.55 -14.86 -5.74
CA TRP A 230 5.82 -16.22 -5.27
C TRP A 230 7.31 -16.54 -5.32
N ALA A 231 8.01 -16.25 -6.42
CA ALA A 231 9.45 -16.50 -6.53
C ALA A 231 10.26 -15.76 -5.46
N ILE A 232 9.91 -14.51 -5.16
CA ILE A 232 10.53 -13.73 -4.08
C ILE A 232 10.25 -14.36 -2.71
N GLN A 233 9.01 -14.78 -2.45
CA GLN A 233 8.63 -15.43 -1.18
C GLN A 233 9.37 -16.75 -0.96
N GLN A 234 9.60 -17.51 -2.03
CA GLN A 234 10.37 -18.75 -2.01
C GLN A 234 11.89 -18.54 -2.14
N GLN A 235 12.35 -17.27 -2.19
CA GLN A 235 13.77 -16.90 -2.31
C GLN A 235 14.46 -17.55 -3.53
N LEU A 236 13.73 -17.69 -4.64
CA LEU A 236 14.24 -18.31 -5.85
C LEU A 236 15.18 -17.35 -6.61
N PRO A 237 16.37 -17.82 -7.04
CA PRO A 237 17.28 -16.99 -7.82
C PRO A 237 16.76 -16.83 -9.25
N LEU A 238 16.55 -15.58 -9.68
CA LEU A 238 16.05 -15.25 -11.02
C LEU A 238 17.05 -14.37 -11.78
N SER A 239 17.39 -14.77 -13.01
CA SER A 239 18.23 -13.99 -13.93
C SER A 239 17.44 -13.47 -15.14
N ILE A 240 16.52 -14.28 -15.67
CA ILE A 240 15.71 -13.97 -16.83
C ILE A 240 14.24 -14.31 -16.51
N VAL A 241 13.35 -13.39 -16.84
CA VAL A 241 11.88 -13.56 -16.73
C VAL A 241 11.30 -13.49 -18.13
N GLU A 242 10.73 -14.60 -18.58
CA GLU A 242 10.12 -14.71 -19.91
C GLU A 242 8.60 -14.65 -19.81
N SER A 243 7.95 -13.86 -20.66
CA SER A 243 6.49 -13.77 -20.74
C SER A 243 6.02 -13.66 -22.18
N ASP A 244 4.90 -14.29 -22.53
CA ASP A 244 4.25 -14.16 -23.84
C ASP A 244 3.31 -12.96 -23.94
N ALA A 245 3.21 -12.16 -22.88
CA ALA A 245 2.38 -10.97 -22.84
C ALA A 245 3.12 -9.73 -23.35
N LEU A 246 3.23 -9.60 -24.68
CA LEU A 246 3.97 -8.50 -25.33
C LEU A 246 3.58 -7.11 -24.81
N MET A 247 2.28 -6.88 -24.55
CA MET A 247 1.78 -5.61 -24.02
C MET A 247 2.36 -5.29 -22.64
N VAL A 248 2.48 -6.30 -21.76
CA VAL A 248 3.02 -6.17 -20.40
C VAL A 248 4.52 -5.91 -20.46
N VAL A 249 5.25 -6.68 -21.27
CA VAL A 249 6.70 -6.53 -21.44
C VAL A 249 7.05 -5.15 -22.03
N ASN A 250 6.29 -4.67 -23.01
CA ASN A 250 6.48 -3.35 -23.59
C ASN A 250 6.17 -2.23 -22.58
N ALA A 251 5.11 -2.37 -21.79
CA ALA A 251 4.77 -1.41 -20.75
C ALA A 251 5.87 -1.30 -19.69
N LEU A 252 6.49 -2.42 -19.31
CA LEU A 252 7.60 -2.45 -18.34
C LEU A 252 8.90 -1.79 -18.85
N ARG A 253 9.06 -1.67 -20.17
CA ARG A 253 10.25 -1.08 -20.81
C ARG A 253 10.09 0.39 -21.18
N ALA A 254 8.86 0.90 -21.25
CA ALA A 254 8.57 2.27 -21.64
C ALA A 254 8.42 3.21 -20.42
N PRO A 255 8.78 4.50 -20.53
CA PRO A 255 8.46 5.48 -19.49
C PRO A 255 6.94 5.71 -19.39
N PHE A 256 6.38 5.60 -18.18
CA PHE A 256 4.93 5.61 -17.94
C PHE A 256 4.28 6.98 -18.11
N ASN A 257 3.19 7.04 -18.90
CA ASN A 257 2.36 8.24 -19.13
C ASN A 257 0.85 7.96 -19.05
N SER A 258 0.35 7.22 -18.05
CA SER A 258 -1.10 6.98 -17.92
C SER A 258 -1.59 6.66 -16.50
N ASN A 259 -2.81 7.11 -16.17
CA ASN A 259 -3.51 6.85 -14.90
C ASN A 259 -4.55 5.72 -15.05
N SER A 260 -4.12 4.48 -15.27
CA SER A 260 -5.02 3.32 -15.40
C SER A 260 -4.73 2.22 -14.38
N SER A 261 -5.70 1.33 -14.11
CA SER A 261 -5.49 0.17 -13.22
C SER A 261 -4.42 -0.79 -13.74
N PHE A 262 -4.23 -0.83 -15.06
CA PHE A 262 -3.11 -1.53 -15.69
C PHE A 262 -1.79 -0.83 -15.34
N SER A 263 -1.73 0.50 -15.40
CA SER A 263 -0.53 1.28 -15.05
C SER A 263 -0.10 1.06 -13.61
N ASP A 264 -1.05 1.04 -12.66
CA ASP A 264 -0.76 0.73 -11.25
C ASP A 264 -0.14 -0.67 -11.09
N LEU A 265 -0.71 -1.66 -11.77
CA LEU A 265 -0.21 -3.05 -11.73
C LEU A 265 1.18 -3.18 -12.36
N ILE A 266 1.45 -2.46 -13.45
CA ILE A 266 2.78 -2.46 -14.06
C ILE A 266 3.80 -1.81 -13.12
N ILE A 267 3.46 -0.72 -12.42
CA ILE A 267 4.33 -0.12 -11.40
C ILE A 267 4.65 -1.14 -10.30
N ASP A 268 3.64 -1.88 -9.84
CA ASP A 268 3.84 -2.92 -8.82
C ASP A 268 4.77 -4.05 -9.33
N ILE A 269 4.64 -4.48 -10.59
CA ILE A 269 5.55 -5.45 -11.22
C ILE A 269 6.97 -4.89 -11.35
N SER A 270 7.13 -3.62 -11.76
CA SER A 270 8.43 -2.95 -11.79
C SER A 270 9.10 -2.92 -10.42
N CYS A 271 8.32 -2.70 -9.35
CA CYS A 271 8.81 -2.80 -7.98
C CYS A 271 9.27 -4.23 -7.65
N LEU A 272 8.48 -5.27 -7.97
CA LEU A 272 8.90 -6.66 -7.75
C LEU A 272 10.22 -7.00 -8.46
N LEU A 273 10.36 -6.59 -9.72
CA LEU A 273 11.59 -6.79 -10.49
C LEU A 273 12.79 -6.05 -9.86
N SER A 274 12.57 -4.89 -9.23
CA SER A 274 13.65 -4.15 -8.56
C SER A 274 14.21 -4.85 -7.30
N PHE A 275 13.45 -5.78 -6.70
CA PHE A 275 13.95 -6.61 -5.59
C PHE A 275 14.83 -7.79 -6.06
N LEU A 276 14.81 -8.10 -7.36
CA LEU A 276 15.59 -9.19 -7.96
C LEU A 276 16.87 -8.59 -8.57
N SER A 277 18.04 -9.03 -8.07
CA SER A 277 19.33 -8.50 -8.52
C SER A 277 19.61 -8.93 -9.97
N SER A 278 19.85 -7.97 -10.87
CA SER A 278 20.23 -8.21 -12.28
C SER A 278 19.22 -9.01 -13.12
N VAL A 279 17.93 -9.00 -12.77
CA VAL A 279 16.89 -9.70 -13.56
C VAL A 279 16.57 -8.93 -14.85
N THR A 280 16.46 -9.66 -15.95
CA THR A 280 16.00 -9.11 -17.24
C THR A 280 14.64 -9.68 -17.60
N ILE A 281 13.73 -8.84 -18.08
CA ILE A 281 12.44 -9.30 -18.61
C ILE A 281 12.46 -9.35 -20.13
N SER A 282 12.06 -10.48 -20.72
CA SER A 282 12.00 -10.72 -22.16
C SER A 282 10.59 -11.16 -22.58
N HIS A 283 10.25 -10.84 -23.83
CA HIS A 283 9.04 -11.36 -24.46
C HIS A 283 9.39 -12.61 -25.26
N VAL A 284 8.59 -13.67 -25.10
CA VAL A 284 8.68 -14.91 -25.87
C VAL A 284 7.39 -15.20 -26.63
N LYS A 285 7.45 -16.02 -27.68
CA LYS A 285 6.22 -16.47 -28.35
C LYS A 285 5.48 -17.45 -27.43
N ARG A 286 4.15 -17.48 -27.50
CA ARG A 286 3.32 -18.44 -26.75
C ARG A 286 3.74 -19.91 -26.96
N SER A 287 4.25 -20.26 -28.14
CA SER A 287 4.79 -21.60 -28.44
C SER A 287 6.02 -21.98 -27.59
N ALA A 288 6.75 -20.99 -27.05
CA ALA A 288 7.87 -21.19 -26.14
C ALA A 288 7.46 -21.06 -24.65
N ASN A 289 6.20 -20.69 -24.37
CA ASN A 289 5.66 -20.52 -23.01
C ASN A 289 4.59 -21.59 -22.68
N ILE A 290 4.61 -22.73 -23.37
CA ILE A 290 3.56 -23.77 -23.26
C ILE A 290 3.50 -24.34 -21.84
N ALA A 291 4.66 -24.61 -21.22
CA ALA A 291 4.70 -25.16 -19.87
C ALA A 291 4.00 -24.25 -18.84
N ALA A 292 4.30 -22.95 -18.82
CA ALA A 292 3.61 -22.02 -17.94
C ALA A 292 2.11 -21.89 -18.28
N HIS A 293 1.77 -21.93 -19.57
CA HIS A 293 0.38 -21.91 -20.02
C HIS A 293 -0.42 -23.12 -19.53
N ASP A 294 0.15 -24.32 -19.59
CA ASP A 294 -0.51 -25.55 -19.13
C ASP A 294 -0.64 -25.60 -17.60
N LEU A 295 0.32 -25.06 -16.86
CA LEU A 295 0.19 -24.84 -15.40
C LEU A 295 -0.94 -23.87 -15.07
N ALA A 296 -1.09 -22.78 -15.83
CA ALA A 296 -2.20 -21.85 -15.67
C ALA A 296 -3.54 -22.55 -15.97
N LYS A 297 -3.62 -23.36 -17.02
CA LYS A 297 -4.84 -24.12 -17.35
C LYS A 297 -5.18 -25.13 -16.26
N PHE A 298 -4.19 -25.85 -15.75
CA PHE A 298 -4.36 -26.80 -14.64
C PHE A 298 -4.91 -26.11 -13.39
N ALA A 299 -4.48 -24.89 -13.10
CA ALA A 299 -4.92 -24.10 -11.95
C ALA A 299 -6.44 -23.93 -11.90
N LEU A 300 -7.12 -23.90 -13.04
CA LEU A 300 -8.57 -23.71 -13.11
C LEU A 300 -9.34 -24.92 -12.54
N GLY A 301 -8.72 -26.11 -12.53
CA GLY A 301 -9.31 -27.35 -12.06
C GLY A 301 -8.98 -27.71 -10.61
N VAL A 302 -8.11 -26.95 -9.94
CA VAL A 302 -7.70 -27.19 -8.55
C VAL A 302 -8.19 -26.08 -7.63
N ASP A 303 -8.49 -26.40 -6.38
CA ASP A 303 -8.98 -25.43 -5.39
C ASP A 303 -7.86 -24.70 -4.67
N GLU A 304 -6.74 -25.38 -4.44
CA GLU A 304 -5.56 -24.83 -3.78
C GLU A 304 -4.43 -24.54 -4.77
N ALA A 305 -3.54 -23.64 -4.39
CA ALA A 305 -2.33 -23.40 -5.16
C ALA A 305 -1.39 -24.59 -5.00
N CYS A 306 -0.84 -25.08 -6.11
CA CYS A 306 0.15 -26.14 -6.14
C CYS A 306 1.54 -25.54 -6.41
N SER A 307 2.54 -26.01 -5.69
CA SER A 307 3.95 -25.70 -5.94
C SER A 307 4.75 -26.99 -5.96
N TRP A 308 5.67 -27.09 -6.91
CA TRP A 308 6.59 -28.22 -7.05
C TRP A 308 8.01 -27.68 -7.00
N PHE A 309 8.91 -28.40 -6.33
CA PHE A 309 10.32 -28.05 -6.18
C PHE A 309 11.14 -29.27 -6.57
N GLU A 310 12.12 -29.08 -7.46
CA GLU A 310 13.01 -30.14 -7.98
C GLU A 310 12.28 -31.32 -8.64
N GLU A 311 11.01 -31.15 -8.98
CA GLU A 311 10.16 -32.15 -9.62
C GLU A 311 9.41 -31.55 -10.80
N ILE A 312 9.19 -32.36 -11.84
CA ILE A 312 8.40 -31.95 -13.01
C ILE A 312 6.91 -32.14 -12.68
N PRO A 313 6.10 -31.06 -12.68
CA PRO A 313 4.67 -31.17 -12.43
C PRO A 313 3.97 -32.07 -13.47
N PRO A 314 3.03 -32.94 -13.06
CA PRO A 314 2.28 -33.78 -13.99
C PRO A 314 1.64 -33.04 -15.18
N PRO A 315 1.09 -31.81 -15.02
CA PRO A 315 0.47 -31.08 -16.14
C PRO A 315 1.42 -30.72 -17.28
N ILE A 316 2.73 -30.67 -17.03
CA ILE A 316 3.73 -30.25 -18.01
C ILE A 316 4.74 -31.34 -18.35
N TYR A 317 4.59 -32.55 -17.79
CA TYR A 317 5.56 -33.64 -17.95
C TYR A 317 5.86 -33.93 -19.43
N SER A 318 4.82 -34.04 -20.25
CA SER A 318 4.96 -34.28 -21.70
C SER A 318 5.64 -33.11 -22.43
N VAL A 319 5.39 -31.87 -22.01
CA VAL A 319 6.00 -30.67 -22.61
C VAL A 319 7.51 -30.68 -22.33
N ILE A 320 7.91 -30.90 -21.08
CA ILE A 320 9.33 -30.92 -20.68
C ILE A 320 10.08 -32.07 -21.36
N VAL A 321 9.51 -33.28 -21.37
CA VAL A 321 10.17 -34.45 -21.98
C VAL A 321 10.38 -34.28 -23.49
N ASN A 322 9.41 -33.68 -24.19
CA ASN A 322 9.53 -33.43 -25.63
C ASN A 322 10.53 -32.31 -25.96
N GLU A 323 10.71 -31.32 -25.06
CA GLU A 323 11.73 -30.26 -25.21
C GLU A 323 13.15 -30.78 -25.00
N CYS A 324 13.35 -31.76 -24.11
CA CYS A 324 14.65 -32.38 -23.85
C CYS A 324 15.07 -33.45 -24.88
N SER A 325 14.20 -33.77 -25.84
CA SER A 325 14.44 -34.82 -26.85
C SER A 325 15.10 -34.33 -28.14
N PHE A 326 15.70 -33.13 -28.12
CA PHE A 326 16.43 -32.51 -29.24
C PHE A 326 17.83 -32.06 -28.83
#